data_AF-A0A9W9AHA6-F1
#
_entry.id   AF-A0A9W9AHA6-F1
#
_cell.length_a   1.000
_cell.length_b   1.000
_cell.length_c   1.000
_cell.angle_alpha   90.00
_cell.angle_beta   90.00
_cell.angle_gamma   90.00
#
_symmetry.space_group_name_H-M   'P 1'
#
loop_
_entity.id
_entity.type
_entity.pdbx_description
1 polymer ?
#
loop_
_entity_poly.entity_id
_entity_poly.type
_entity_poly.pdbx_seq_one_letter_code
_entity_poly.pdbx_strand_id
1 'polypeptide(L)'
;MVTWLRTYLDMSPERATWTYVADALIAHHTPKTYENIDDFSKINIFLQSWNTDSRKLPKDLQDMITVAKRHGLRLDGLAFSRNIIRQMPIWLHSESKEIKRQHNNNVCKCLRKNHDVKTVGDAEKIAKLTHTTRHTNRRNCACTSCRNIQQNTGCTHPNRCYDKAQELLNLLPAKWNPNSRLPEDYEPEELDPAGYRDGKTFDWRITTKGDLANAFRIFTNQEKNTSLPDTERTQINIGPTIEAYTDGSCIHNGTNDAIAGAGVYFPNEEYSHRAIKLPEYVKQSNQSGEIIGIKEAVETVDEEREL
;
A
#
# COMPACT_ATOMS: atom_id res chain seq x y z
N MET A 1 -24.71 2.57 8.07
CA MET A 1 -24.02 2.64 6.76
C MET A 1 -22.52 2.36 6.82
N VAL A 2 -21.77 2.90 7.80
CA VAL A 2 -20.32 2.57 7.94
C VAL A 2 -20.08 1.06 8.09
N THR A 3 -20.98 0.34 8.77
CA THR A 3 -20.98 -1.13 8.88
C THR A 3 -21.13 -1.85 7.53
N TRP A 4 -21.97 -1.32 6.63
CA TRP A 4 -22.15 -1.85 5.28
C TRP A 4 -20.92 -1.59 4.42
N LEU A 5 -20.35 -0.38 4.51
CA LEU A 5 -19.11 -0.05 3.82
C LEU A 5 -17.96 -0.94 4.28
N ARG A 6 -17.78 -1.15 5.59
CA ARG A 6 -16.77 -2.07 6.13
C ARG A 6 -16.92 -3.49 5.56
N THR A 7 -18.15 -4.00 5.54
CA THR A 7 -18.45 -5.34 4.97
C THR A 7 -18.21 -5.38 3.46
N TYR A 8 -18.47 -4.30 2.74
CA TYR A 8 -18.23 -4.19 1.30
C TYR A 8 -16.75 -4.19 0.92
N LEU A 9 -15.92 -3.55 1.75
CA LEU A 9 -14.47 -3.46 1.57
C LEU A 9 -13.72 -4.72 2.00
N ASP A 10 -14.41 -5.66 2.65
CA ASP A 10 -13.87 -6.99 2.90
C ASP A 10 -13.71 -7.74 1.58
N MET A 11 -12.47 -8.12 1.28
CA MET A 11 -12.06 -8.85 0.08
C MET A 11 -11.52 -10.24 0.43
N SER A 12 -11.65 -10.66 1.69
CA SER A 12 -11.24 -11.96 2.17
C SER A 12 -12.16 -13.08 1.64
N PRO A 13 -11.82 -14.36 1.87
CA PRO A 13 -12.71 -15.48 1.58
C PRO A 13 -14.07 -15.42 2.32
N GLU A 14 -14.17 -14.64 3.40
CA GLU A 14 -15.40 -14.45 4.18
C GLU A 14 -16.30 -13.35 3.62
N ARG A 15 -15.93 -12.78 2.45
CA ARG A 15 -16.66 -11.72 1.76
C ARG A 15 -18.14 -12.08 1.57
N ALA A 16 -19.01 -11.20 2.06
CA ALA A 16 -20.45 -11.42 2.01
C ALA A 16 -20.99 -11.48 0.57
N THR A 17 -21.86 -12.45 0.26
CA THR A 17 -22.35 -12.71 -1.10
C THR A 17 -22.98 -11.49 -1.79
N TRP A 18 -23.64 -10.62 -1.04
CA TRP A 18 -24.28 -9.42 -1.60
C TRP A 18 -23.28 -8.43 -2.20
N THR A 19 -22.01 -8.44 -1.77
CA THR A 19 -20.98 -7.51 -2.28
C THR A 19 -20.63 -7.80 -3.74
N TYR A 20 -20.68 -9.06 -4.16
CA TYR A 20 -20.51 -9.45 -5.57
C TYR A 20 -21.63 -8.90 -6.46
N VAL A 21 -22.87 -8.92 -5.94
CA VAL A 21 -24.02 -8.31 -6.63
C VAL A 21 -23.85 -6.79 -6.69
N ALA A 22 -23.39 -6.17 -5.60
CA ALA A 22 -23.09 -4.74 -5.56
C ALA A 22 -22.00 -4.35 -6.58
N ASP A 23 -20.89 -5.10 -6.66
CA ASP A 23 -19.83 -4.88 -7.64
C ASP A 23 -20.38 -4.96 -9.08
N ALA A 24 -21.17 -5.99 -9.38
CA ALA A 24 -21.79 -6.15 -10.69
C ALA A 24 -22.76 -5.00 -11.04
N LEU A 25 -23.59 -4.56 -10.10
CA LEU A 25 -24.50 -3.42 -10.30
C LEU A 25 -23.73 -2.11 -10.51
N ILE A 26 -22.66 -1.89 -9.74
CA ILE A 26 -21.79 -0.71 -9.87
C ILE A 26 -21.09 -0.71 -11.23
N ALA A 27 -20.55 -1.85 -11.66
CA ALA A 27 -19.89 -2.03 -12.95
C ALA A 27 -20.86 -1.85 -14.13
N HIS A 28 -22.09 -2.34 -14.02
CA HIS A 28 -23.11 -2.23 -15.06
C HIS A 28 -23.49 -0.77 -15.37
N HIS A 29 -23.55 0.08 -14.33
CA HIS A 29 -23.95 1.49 -14.47
C HIS A 29 -22.78 2.44 -14.77
N THR A 30 -21.71 1.93 -15.39
CA THR A 30 -20.54 2.74 -15.76
C THR A 30 -20.88 3.74 -16.89
N PRO A 31 -20.38 5.00 -16.86
CA PRO A 31 -20.57 5.96 -17.94
C PRO A 31 -19.98 5.50 -19.28
N LYS A 32 -20.52 6.04 -20.38
CA LYS A 32 -20.08 5.72 -21.77
C LYS A 32 -18.58 5.90 -22.01
N THR A 33 -17.90 6.76 -21.26
CA THR A 33 -16.44 6.95 -21.31
C THR A 33 -15.65 5.65 -21.09
N TYR A 34 -16.24 4.66 -20.42
CA TYR A 34 -15.63 3.36 -20.12
C TYR A 34 -16.35 2.19 -20.82
N GLU A 35 -17.20 2.46 -21.82
CA GLU A 35 -17.97 1.43 -22.55
C GLU A 35 -17.07 0.46 -23.32
N ASN A 36 -15.91 0.92 -23.78
CA ASN A 36 -14.91 0.09 -24.45
C ASN A 36 -14.15 -0.86 -23.51
N ILE A 37 -14.44 -0.80 -22.21
CA ILE A 37 -13.80 -1.64 -21.20
C ILE A 37 -14.75 -2.78 -20.86
N ASP A 38 -14.24 -3.98 -21.10
CA ASP A 38 -14.89 -5.24 -20.76
C ASP A 38 -15.28 -5.28 -19.28
N ASP A 39 -16.53 -5.70 -19.00
CA ASP A 39 -17.11 -5.69 -17.65
C ASP A 39 -16.34 -6.60 -16.68
N PHE A 40 -15.71 -7.68 -17.15
CA PHE A 40 -14.89 -8.54 -16.30
C PHE A 40 -13.62 -7.84 -15.79
N SER A 41 -13.24 -6.72 -16.40
CA SER A 41 -12.13 -5.88 -15.91
C SER A 41 -12.54 -4.92 -14.80
N LYS A 42 -13.85 -4.76 -14.53
CA LYS A 42 -14.40 -3.82 -13.53
C LYS A 42 -14.70 -4.60 -12.24
N ILE A 43 -13.68 -4.74 -11.40
CA ILE A 43 -13.72 -5.55 -10.18
C ILE A 43 -14.30 -4.75 -9.01
N ASN A 44 -13.71 -3.59 -8.70
CA ASN A 44 -14.14 -2.78 -7.57
C ASN A 44 -13.85 -1.30 -7.79
N ILE A 45 -14.83 -0.46 -7.47
CA ILE A 45 -14.76 1.00 -7.71
C ILE A 45 -13.75 1.73 -6.82
N PHE A 46 -13.37 1.16 -5.66
CA PHE A 46 -12.39 1.78 -4.75
C PHE A 46 -10.95 1.31 -5.00
N LEU A 47 -10.75 0.25 -5.79
CA LEU A 47 -9.45 -0.29 -6.17
C LEU A 47 -9.00 0.16 -7.57
N GLN A 48 -9.90 0.76 -8.35
CA GLN A 48 -9.69 1.06 -9.76
C GLN A 48 -10.10 2.49 -10.11
N SER A 49 -9.62 2.96 -11.26
CA SER A 49 -9.74 4.36 -11.72
C SER A 49 -10.97 4.65 -12.60
N TRP A 50 -11.96 3.75 -12.64
CA TRP A 50 -13.25 3.97 -13.30
C TRP A 50 -14.30 4.47 -12.31
N ASN A 51 -15.45 4.90 -12.82
CA ASN A 51 -16.51 5.48 -11.99
C ASN A 51 -17.88 4.96 -12.44
N THR A 52 -18.90 5.09 -11.59
CA THR A 52 -20.27 4.63 -11.84
C THR A 52 -21.24 5.82 -11.83
N ASP A 53 -22.35 5.75 -12.58
CA ASP A 53 -23.45 6.70 -12.44
C ASP A 53 -24.27 6.34 -11.19
N SER A 54 -23.89 6.92 -10.06
CA SER A 54 -24.51 6.63 -8.77
C SER A 54 -26.04 6.83 -8.78
N ARG A 55 -26.58 7.74 -9.60
CA ARG A 55 -28.04 8.01 -9.63
C ARG A 55 -28.87 6.81 -10.09
N LYS A 56 -28.26 5.88 -10.84
CA LYS A 56 -28.92 4.67 -11.34
C LYS A 56 -28.80 3.48 -10.39
N LEU A 57 -28.02 3.60 -9.32
CA LEU A 57 -27.86 2.55 -8.33
C LEU A 57 -29.01 2.55 -7.32
N PRO A 58 -29.30 1.42 -6.66
CA PRO A 58 -30.17 1.38 -5.49
C PRO A 58 -29.71 2.35 -4.39
N LYS A 59 -30.65 2.88 -3.62
CA LYS A 59 -30.41 3.91 -2.60
C LYS A 59 -29.30 3.52 -1.61
N ASP A 60 -29.25 2.26 -1.18
CA ASP A 60 -28.23 1.78 -0.25
C ASP A 60 -26.81 1.88 -0.81
N LEU A 61 -26.61 1.55 -2.10
CA LEU A 61 -25.30 1.66 -2.75
C LEU A 61 -24.91 3.13 -2.96
N GLN A 62 -25.88 3.99 -3.29
CA GLN A 62 -25.64 5.44 -3.39
C GLN A 62 -25.13 6.00 -2.08
N ASP A 63 -25.79 5.66 -0.98
CA ASP A 63 -25.45 6.21 0.31
C ASP A 63 -24.13 5.62 0.82
N MET A 64 -23.85 4.34 0.56
CA MET A 64 -22.55 3.71 0.82
C MET A 64 -21.39 4.42 0.12
N ILE A 65 -21.51 4.67 -1.19
CA ILE A 65 -20.50 5.40 -1.97
C ILE A 65 -20.36 6.84 -1.46
N THR A 66 -21.47 7.48 -1.06
CA THR A 66 -21.47 8.83 -0.51
C THR A 66 -20.73 8.89 0.82
N VAL A 67 -20.95 7.92 1.72
CA VAL A 67 -20.23 7.81 3.00
C VAL A 67 -18.74 7.58 2.75
N ALA A 68 -18.38 6.69 1.83
CA ALA A 68 -16.98 6.45 1.47
C ALA A 68 -16.29 7.74 1.01
N LYS A 69 -16.92 8.49 0.09
CA LYS A 69 -16.38 9.77 -0.41
C LYS A 69 -16.29 10.83 0.68
N ARG A 70 -17.33 10.97 1.51
CA ARG A 70 -17.38 11.96 2.60
C ARG A 70 -16.25 11.76 3.60
N HIS A 71 -15.92 10.52 3.90
CA HIS A 71 -14.84 10.18 4.82
C HIS A 71 -13.48 10.02 4.12
N GLY A 72 -13.35 10.39 2.83
CA GLY A 72 -12.09 10.28 2.12
C GLY A 72 -11.55 8.85 2.08
N LEU A 73 -12.40 7.85 1.88
CA LEU A 73 -11.93 6.47 1.75
C LEU A 73 -10.97 6.35 0.56
N ARG A 74 -9.76 5.84 0.80
CA ARG A 74 -8.79 5.51 -0.25
C ARG A 74 -7.85 4.39 0.19
N LEU A 75 -7.16 3.79 -0.77
CA LEU A 75 -5.98 2.96 -0.48
C LEU A 75 -4.84 3.85 0.01
N ASP A 76 -4.37 3.63 1.23
CA ASP A 76 -3.29 4.42 1.82
C ASP A 76 -2.52 3.66 2.91
N GLY A 77 -1.24 3.98 3.04
CA GLY A 77 -0.29 3.27 3.89
C GLY A 77 1.13 3.63 3.48
N LEU A 78 2.15 3.37 4.31
CA LEU A 78 3.54 3.67 3.96
C LEU A 78 4.12 2.62 3.00
N ALA A 79 3.90 1.35 3.31
CA ALA A 79 4.24 0.21 2.48
C ALA A 79 3.18 -0.91 2.62
N PHE A 80 3.14 -1.81 1.64
CA PHE A 80 2.20 -2.92 1.59
C PHE A 80 2.94 -4.23 1.35
N SER A 81 2.47 -5.30 1.97
CA SER A 81 3.03 -6.62 1.69
C SER A 81 2.78 -7.06 0.24
N ARG A 82 3.63 -7.92 -0.31
CA ARG A 82 3.42 -8.54 -1.64
C ARG A 82 2.08 -9.24 -1.74
N ASN A 83 1.56 -9.78 -0.63
CA ASN A 83 0.22 -10.39 -0.62
C ASN A 83 -0.87 -9.38 -0.99
N ILE A 84 -0.86 -8.20 -0.37
CA ILE A 84 -1.81 -7.12 -0.67
C ILE A 84 -1.61 -6.62 -2.11
N ILE A 85 -0.36 -6.37 -2.51
CA ILE A 85 -0.03 -5.88 -3.85
C ILE A 85 -0.56 -6.85 -4.93
N ARG A 86 -0.37 -8.16 -4.75
CA ARG A 86 -0.82 -9.18 -5.70
C ARG A 86 -2.32 -9.26 -5.86
N GLN A 87 -3.09 -8.92 -4.83
CA GLN A 87 -4.56 -8.92 -4.89
C GLN A 87 -5.12 -7.72 -5.66
N MET A 88 -4.33 -6.65 -5.85
CA MET A 88 -4.78 -5.46 -6.58
C MET A 88 -5.19 -5.80 -8.02
N PRO A 89 -6.27 -5.20 -8.55
CA PRO A 89 -6.62 -5.30 -9.96
C PRO A 89 -5.52 -4.71 -10.84
N ILE A 90 -5.01 -5.47 -11.82
CA ILE A 90 -4.01 -4.94 -12.76
C ILE A 90 -4.65 -3.97 -13.75
N TRP A 91 -5.84 -4.27 -14.23
CA TRP A 91 -6.56 -3.41 -15.17
C TRP A 91 -7.11 -2.20 -14.45
N LEU A 92 -6.99 -1.02 -15.05
CA LEU A 92 -7.49 0.23 -14.47
C LEU A 92 -6.97 0.51 -13.06
N HIS A 93 -5.80 -0.02 -12.70
CA HIS A 93 -5.15 0.13 -11.40
C HIS A 93 -5.24 1.57 -10.90
N SER A 94 -5.75 1.81 -9.69
CA SER A 94 -6.00 3.16 -9.17
C SER A 94 -4.72 4.02 -9.12
N GLU A 95 -3.58 3.37 -8.96
CA GLU A 95 -2.27 4.00 -8.74
C GLU A 95 -1.42 4.14 -10.01
N SER A 96 -1.90 3.73 -11.18
CA SER A 96 -1.16 3.84 -12.44
C SER A 96 -2.04 4.39 -13.55
N LYS A 97 -1.76 5.63 -13.99
CA LYS A 97 -2.48 6.28 -15.09
C LYS A 97 -2.07 5.70 -16.44
N GLU A 98 -0.88 5.14 -16.51
CA GLU A 98 -0.24 4.58 -17.69
C GLU A 98 -0.94 3.28 -18.09
N ILE A 99 -1.20 2.40 -17.12
CA ILE A 99 -1.91 1.13 -17.37
C ILE A 99 -3.33 1.40 -17.88
N LYS A 100 -4.01 2.44 -17.38
CA LYS A 100 -5.33 2.87 -17.88
C LYS A 100 -5.32 3.11 -19.39
N ARG A 101 -4.21 3.59 -19.96
CA ARG A 101 -4.08 3.86 -21.41
C ARG A 101 -3.85 2.58 -22.24
N GLN A 102 -3.42 1.48 -21.63
CA GLN A 102 -2.97 0.27 -22.33
C GLN A 102 -4.05 -0.82 -22.49
N HIS A 103 -5.34 -0.50 -22.31
CA HIS A 103 -6.39 -1.51 -22.22
C HIS A 103 -6.88 -2.09 -23.57
N ASN A 104 -6.71 -1.42 -24.71
CA ASN A 104 -7.38 -1.82 -25.98
C ASN A 104 -6.57 -2.67 -26.96
N ASN A 105 -5.34 -3.05 -26.62
CA ASN A 105 -4.50 -3.89 -27.48
C ASN A 105 -5.04 -5.34 -27.56
N ASN A 106 -4.91 -5.98 -28.72
CA ASN A 106 -5.22 -7.39 -28.93
C ASN A 106 -4.50 -8.32 -27.94
N VAL A 107 -3.26 -7.99 -27.56
CA VAL A 107 -2.53 -8.75 -26.54
C VAL A 107 -3.20 -8.62 -25.16
N CYS A 108 -3.63 -7.41 -24.78
CA CYS A 108 -4.37 -7.17 -23.54
C CYS A 108 -5.75 -7.82 -23.55
N LYS A 109 -6.41 -7.91 -24.71
CA LYS A 109 -7.64 -8.69 -24.88
C LYS A 109 -7.38 -10.19 -24.67
N CYS A 110 -6.28 -10.72 -25.21
CA CYS A 110 -5.86 -12.11 -24.99
C CYS A 110 -5.56 -12.38 -23.51
N LEU A 111 -4.79 -11.51 -22.84
CA LEU A 111 -4.49 -11.63 -21.41
C LEU A 111 -5.77 -11.70 -20.56
N ARG A 112 -6.79 -10.90 -20.88
CA ARG A 112 -8.07 -10.94 -20.15
C ARG A 112 -8.92 -12.16 -20.47
N LYS A 113 -9.13 -12.45 -21.75
CA LYS A 113 -10.14 -13.45 -22.17
C LYS A 113 -9.61 -14.88 -22.17
N ASN A 114 -8.35 -15.06 -22.55
CA ASN A 114 -7.76 -16.39 -22.70
C ASN A 114 -6.96 -16.78 -21.45
N HIS A 115 -6.21 -15.84 -20.88
CA HIS A 115 -5.39 -16.11 -19.69
C HIS A 115 -6.07 -15.79 -18.36
N ASP A 116 -7.29 -15.23 -18.39
CA ASP A 116 -8.06 -14.79 -17.21
C ASP A 116 -7.28 -13.88 -16.24
N VAL A 117 -6.37 -13.05 -16.78
CA VAL A 117 -5.58 -12.14 -15.95
C VAL A 117 -6.50 -11.05 -15.40
N LYS A 118 -6.62 -10.98 -14.06
CA LYS A 118 -7.44 -9.97 -13.35
C LYS A 118 -6.61 -9.14 -12.38
N THR A 119 -5.67 -9.78 -11.70
CA THR A 119 -4.89 -9.18 -10.63
C THR A 119 -3.43 -8.94 -11.01
N VAL A 120 -2.73 -8.14 -10.23
CA VAL A 120 -1.27 -7.96 -10.31
C VAL A 120 -0.56 -9.30 -10.12
N GLY A 121 -1.04 -10.16 -9.23
CA GLY A 121 -0.50 -11.51 -9.03
C GLY A 121 -0.68 -12.42 -10.24
N ASP A 122 -1.78 -12.30 -10.98
CA ASP A 122 -1.97 -13.07 -12.23
C ASP A 122 -1.00 -12.60 -13.32
N ALA A 123 -0.82 -11.27 -13.44
CA ALA A 123 0.17 -10.71 -14.36
C ALA A 123 1.59 -11.16 -14.01
N GLU A 124 1.94 -11.16 -12.72
CA GLU A 124 3.24 -11.66 -12.22
C GLU A 124 3.46 -13.14 -12.56
N LYS A 125 2.45 -14.00 -12.35
CA LYS A 125 2.53 -15.43 -12.72
C LYS A 125 2.80 -15.62 -14.21
N ILE A 126 2.10 -14.86 -15.07
CA ILE A 126 2.26 -14.93 -16.52
C ILE A 126 3.63 -14.41 -16.96
N ALA A 127 4.09 -13.29 -16.39
CA ALA A 127 5.39 -12.69 -16.72
C ALA A 127 6.56 -13.65 -16.38
N LYS A 128 6.49 -14.35 -15.24
CA LYS A 128 7.51 -15.32 -14.80
C LYS A 128 7.73 -16.49 -15.75
N LEU A 129 6.77 -16.79 -16.64
CA LEU A 129 6.91 -17.89 -17.61
C LEU A 129 8.04 -17.65 -18.64
N THR A 130 8.48 -16.41 -18.82
CA THR A 130 9.66 -16.06 -19.65
C THR A 130 10.97 -16.65 -19.12
N HIS A 131 11.06 -16.87 -17.81
CA HIS A 131 12.26 -17.39 -17.15
C HIS A 131 12.31 -18.92 -17.11
N THR A 132 11.39 -19.61 -17.79
CA THR A 132 11.38 -21.07 -17.82
C THR A 132 12.53 -21.63 -18.64
N THR A 133 13.08 -22.78 -18.22
CA THR A 133 14.19 -23.44 -18.91
C THR A 133 13.84 -23.72 -20.38
N ARG A 134 14.78 -23.45 -21.29
CA ARG A 134 14.62 -23.60 -22.75
C ARG A 134 13.59 -22.66 -23.38
N HIS A 135 13.09 -21.67 -22.65
CA HIS A 135 12.32 -20.60 -23.24
C HIS A 135 13.19 -19.81 -24.23
N THR A 136 12.58 -19.42 -25.34
CA THR A 136 13.21 -18.59 -26.37
C THR A 136 12.19 -17.58 -26.85
N ASN A 137 12.66 -16.37 -27.21
CA ASN A 137 11.79 -15.33 -27.74
C ASN A 137 11.42 -15.57 -29.21
N ARG A 138 10.80 -16.72 -29.49
CA ARG A 138 10.31 -17.13 -30.81
C ARG A 138 8.82 -17.43 -30.74
N ARG A 139 8.09 -17.08 -31.81
CA ARG A 139 6.63 -17.32 -31.93
C ARG A 139 6.21 -18.75 -31.58
N ASN A 140 6.98 -19.74 -32.03
CA ASN A 140 6.70 -21.16 -31.85
C ASN A 140 7.65 -21.79 -30.82
N CYS A 141 7.86 -21.10 -29.69
CA CYS A 141 8.69 -21.63 -28.62
C CYS A 141 8.17 -23.00 -28.17
N ALA A 142 9.03 -24.02 -28.21
CA ALA A 142 8.67 -25.40 -27.85
C ALA A 142 8.85 -25.71 -26.36
N CYS A 143 9.07 -24.70 -25.51
CA CYS A 143 9.18 -24.90 -24.07
C CYS A 143 7.84 -25.36 -23.48
N THR A 144 7.91 -26.09 -22.37
CA THR A 144 6.73 -26.68 -21.72
C THR A 144 5.70 -25.63 -21.34
N SER A 145 6.13 -24.46 -20.83
CA SER A 145 5.23 -23.36 -20.46
C SER A 145 4.45 -22.81 -21.65
N CYS A 146 5.12 -22.49 -22.78
CA CYS A 146 4.44 -22.00 -23.98
C CYS A 146 3.48 -23.03 -24.57
N ARG A 147 3.88 -24.30 -24.62
CA ARG A 147 3.02 -25.38 -25.14
C ARG A 147 1.79 -25.60 -24.26
N ASN A 148 1.96 -25.62 -22.94
CA ASN A 148 0.84 -25.75 -22.00
C ASN A 148 -0.13 -24.56 -22.10
N ILE A 149 0.39 -23.33 -22.19
CA ILE A 149 -0.44 -22.14 -22.36
C ILE A 149 -1.21 -22.20 -23.68
N GLN A 150 -0.55 -22.55 -24.79
CA GLN A 150 -1.22 -22.70 -26.09
C GLN A 150 -2.38 -23.71 -26.02
N GLN A 151 -2.16 -24.87 -25.38
CA GLN A 151 -3.15 -25.93 -25.26
C GLN A 151 -4.30 -25.55 -24.32
N ASN A 152 -4.00 -24.92 -23.18
CA ASN A 152 -5.00 -24.67 -22.14
C ASN A 152 -5.81 -23.39 -22.37
N THR A 153 -5.23 -22.37 -23.01
CA THR A 153 -5.89 -21.05 -23.18
C THR A 153 -6.25 -20.73 -24.62
N GLY A 154 -5.77 -21.52 -25.59
CA GLY A 154 -5.90 -21.20 -27.01
C GLY A 154 -5.09 -19.96 -27.45
N CYS A 155 -4.17 -19.47 -26.61
CA CYS A 155 -3.30 -18.35 -26.96
C CYS A 155 -2.37 -18.72 -28.11
N THR A 156 -2.43 -17.98 -29.22
CA THR A 156 -1.59 -18.26 -30.39
C THR A 156 -0.15 -17.75 -30.26
N HIS A 157 0.10 -16.78 -29.39
CA HIS A 157 1.39 -16.12 -29.21
C HIS A 157 1.72 -15.86 -27.73
N PRO A 158 2.10 -16.91 -26.96
CA PRO A 158 2.33 -16.79 -25.52
C PRO A 158 3.38 -15.74 -25.15
N ASN A 159 4.50 -15.69 -25.88
CA ASN A 159 5.59 -14.75 -25.60
C ASN A 159 5.14 -13.29 -25.56
N ARG A 160 4.30 -12.87 -26.53
CA ARG A 160 3.77 -11.50 -26.55
C ARG A 160 2.93 -11.20 -25.31
N CYS A 161 2.20 -12.19 -24.81
CA CYS A 161 1.40 -12.06 -23.59
C CYS A 161 2.30 -11.97 -22.37
N TYR A 162 3.40 -12.74 -22.31
CA TYR A 162 4.34 -12.67 -21.19
C TYR A 162 5.07 -11.32 -21.16
N ASP A 163 5.59 -10.87 -22.31
CA ASP A 163 6.25 -9.57 -22.44
C ASP A 163 5.29 -8.42 -22.08
N LYS A 164 4.04 -8.50 -22.55
CA LYS A 164 3.02 -7.50 -22.21
C LYS A 164 2.65 -7.55 -20.72
N ALA A 165 2.60 -8.72 -20.08
CA ALA A 165 2.38 -8.82 -18.65
C ALA A 165 3.53 -8.19 -17.85
N GLN A 166 4.78 -8.42 -18.27
CA GLN A 166 5.94 -7.76 -17.67
C GLN A 166 5.91 -6.24 -17.88
N GLU A 167 5.53 -5.78 -19.07
CA GLU A 167 5.36 -4.35 -19.36
C GLU A 167 4.32 -3.71 -18.43
N LEU A 168 3.17 -4.37 -18.21
CA LEU A 168 2.14 -3.88 -17.29
C LEU A 168 2.68 -3.76 -15.86
N LEU A 169 3.46 -4.74 -15.38
CA LEU A 169 4.08 -4.69 -14.05
C LEU A 169 5.09 -3.53 -13.95
N ASN A 170 5.86 -3.28 -15.01
CA ASN A 170 6.85 -2.20 -15.04
C ASN A 170 6.21 -0.80 -15.02
N LEU A 171 4.91 -0.68 -15.35
CA LEU A 171 4.15 0.58 -15.27
C LEU A 171 3.55 0.84 -13.88
N LEU A 172 3.71 -0.09 -12.93
CA LEU A 172 3.27 0.11 -11.55
C LEU A 172 4.31 0.94 -10.78
N PRO A 173 3.88 1.91 -9.95
CA PRO A 173 4.77 2.57 -9.00
C PRO A 173 5.43 1.56 -8.08
N ALA A 174 6.65 1.83 -7.60
CA ALA A 174 7.43 0.90 -6.78
C ALA A 174 6.66 0.33 -5.57
N LYS A 175 5.89 1.19 -4.89
CA LYS A 175 5.02 0.84 -3.76
C LYS A 175 3.94 -0.21 -4.08
N TRP A 176 3.57 -0.33 -5.34
CA TRP A 176 2.52 -1.22 -5.85
C TRP A 176 3.07 -2.25 -6.84
N ASN A 177 4.38 -2.41 -6.91
CA ASN A 177 5.03 -3.32 -7.84
C ASN A 177 5.62 -4.53 -7.08
N PRO A 178 5.14 -5.76 -7.34
CA PRO A 178 5.61 -6.96 -6.64
C PRO A 178 7.00 -7.41 -7.07
N ASN A 179 7.68 -6.70 -7.98
CA ASN A 179 9.08 -6.94 -8.34
C ASN A 179 10.03 -5.90 -7.74
N SER A 180 9.50 -4.85 -7.10
CA SER A 180 10.31 -3.87 -6.39
C SER A 180 10.86 -4.45 -5.08
N ARG A 181 11.96 -3.85 -4.62
CA ARG A 181 12.46 -4.03 -3.25
C ARG A 181 11.53 -3.30 -2.29
N LEU A 182 10.99 -4.00 -1.31
CA LEU A 182 9.95 -3.51 -0.39
C LEU A 182 10.44 -3.64 1.06
N PRO A 183 9.90 -2.84 2.00
CA PRO A 183 10.21 -2.97 3.42
C PRO A 183 10.05 -4.39 3.98
N GLU A 184 9.05 -5.13 3.52
CA GLU A 184 8.88 -6.54 3.90
C GLU A 184 10.09 -7.45 3.60
N ASP A 185 11.00 -7.07 2.69
CA ASP A 185 12.16 -7.89 2.33
C ASP A 185 13.27 -7.82 3.39
N TYR A 186 13.27 -6.79 4.24
CA TYR A 186 14.32 -6.54 5.24
C TYR A 186 13.78 -6.24 6.65
N GLU A 187 12.46 -6.02 6.80
CA GLU A 187 11.81 -5.99 8.11
C GLU A 187 11.84 -7.40 8.74
N PRO A 188 12.22 -7.53 10.02
CA PRO A 188 12.23 -8.83 10.68
C PRO A 188 10.81 -9.35 10.90
N GLU A 189 10.65 -10.68 10.83
CA GLU A 189 9.37 -11.33 11.12
C GLU A 189 8.94 -11.11 12.57
N GLU A 190 9.89 -11.19 13.49
CA GLU A 190 9.72 -10.97 14.93
C GLU A 190 10.64 -9.85 15.41
N LEU A 191 10.12 -9.01 16.31
CA LEU A 191 10.93 -8.03 17.02
C LEU A 191 11.51 -8.71 18.25
N ASP A 192 12.84 -8.64 18.42
CA ASP A 192 13.49 -9.20 19.60
C ASP A 192 13.00 -8.49 20.87
N PRO A 193 12.31 -9.19 21.78
CA PRO A 193 11.85 -8.62 23.04
C PRO A 193 12.96 -8.58 24.11
N ALA A 194 14.14 -9.17 23.86
CA ALA A 194 15.12 -9.51 24.89
C ALA A 194 15.83 -8.32 25.58
N GLY A 195 15.59 -7.08 25.14
CA GLY A 195 16.33 -5.91 25.62
C GLY A 195 15.83 -5.26 26.92
N TYR A 196 14.59 -5.48 27.36
CA TYR A 196 14.01 -4.68 28.45
C TYR A 196 13.22 -5.53 29.44
N ARG A 197 13.58 -5.45 30.74
CA ARG A 197 12.89 -6.18 31.83
C ARG A 197 11.51 -5.59 32.15
N ASP A 198 11.26 -4.31 31.85
CA ASP A 198 10.03 -3.58 32.17
C ASP A 198 9.57 -2.62 31.05
N GLY A 199 9.79 -2.98 29.77
CA GLY A 199 9.49 -2.11 28.62
C GLY A 199 8.66 -2.75 27.52
N LYS A 200 8.09 -1.93 26.63
CA LYS A 200 7.52 -2.38 25.35
C LYS A 200 8.45 -2.00 24.21
N THR A 201 8.80 -2.96 23.36
CA THR A 201 9.55 -2.69 22.13
C THR A 201 8.68 -1.88 21.17
N PHE A 202 9.21 -0.75 20.69
CA PHE A 202 8.58 0.01 19.62
C PHE A 202 8.60 -0.80 18.32
N ASP A 203 7.43 -1.05 17.75
CA ASP A 203 7.30 -1.68 16.44
C ASP A 203 7.53 -0.64 15.35
N TRP A 204 8.73 -0.67 14.78
CA TRP A 204 9.16 0.24 13.72
C TRP A 204 8.73 -0.22 12.32
N ARG A 205 8.09 -1.39 12.19
CA ARG A 205 7.69 -1.92 10.89
C ARG A 205 6.57 -1.08 10.32
N ILE A 206 6.69 -0.75 9.04
CA ILE A 206 5.76 0.10 8.32
C ILE A 206 4.91 -0.68 7.30
N THR A 207 5.28 -1.93 7.03
CA THR A 207 4.55 -2.79 6.10
C THR A 207 3.16 -3.11 6.62
N THR A 208 2.13 -2.71 5.87
CA THR A 208 0.78 -3.20 6.08
C THR A 208 0.67 -4.64 5.60
N LYS A 209 0.36 -5.56 6.52
CA LYS A 209 0.14 -6.99 6.27
C LYS A 209 -1.36 -7.33 6.32
N GLY A 210 -1.73 -8.50 5.82
CA GLY A 210 -3.11 -8.97 5.75
C GLY A 210 -3.64 -8.98 4.31
N ASP A 211 -4.89 -8.55 4.13
CA ASP A 211 -5.60 -8.51 2.86
C ASP A 211 -5.80 -7.07 2.34
N LEU A 212 -6.50 -6.92 1.21
CA LEU A 212 -6.82 -5.61 0.65
C LEU A 212 -7.65 -4.72 1.58
N ALA A 213 -8.47 -5.29 2.46
CA ALA A 213 -9.26 -4.51 3.41
C ALA A 213 -8.34 -3.74 4.37
N ASN A 214 -7.20 -4.34 4.74
CA ASN A 214 -6.17 -3.71 5.56
C ASN A 214 -5.47 -2.53 4.88
N ALA A 215 -5.58 -2.36 3.56
CA ALA A 215 -4.97 -1.25 2.82
C ALA A 215 -5.87 0.00 2.74
N PHE A 216 -7.16 -0.10 3.07
CA PHE A 216 -8.06 1.04 3.07
C PHE A 216 -7.84 1.93 4.31
N ARG A 217 -7.87 3.24 4.09
CA ARG A 217 -7.88 4.26 5.14
C ARG A 217 -9.04 5.23 4.90
N ILE A 218 -9.58 5.74 5.99
CA ILE A 218 -10.56 6.83 6.01
C ILE A 218 -9.94 8.03 6.72
N PHE A 219 -10.61 9.17 6.63
CA PHE A 219 -10.16 10.48 7.11
C PHE A 219 -8.85 10.96 6.45
N THR A 220 -8.62 10.55 5.20
CA THR A 220 -7.43 10.97 4.45
C THR A 220 -7.67 12.31 3.75
N ASN A 221 -7.62 13.40 4.53
CA ASN A 221 -7.84 14.76 4.00
C ASN A 221 -6.57 15.39 3.40
N GLN A 222 -5.43 14.73 3.52
CA GLN A 222 -4.13 15.21 3.03
C GLN A 222 -3.74 14.55 1.70
N GLU A 223 -2.69 15.07 1.06
CA GLU A 223 -2.12 14.46 -0.14
C GLU A 223 -1.74 13.00 0.08
N LYS A 224 -1.76 12.23 -1.01
CA LYS A 224 -1.42 10.81 -0.96
C LYS A 224 0.09 10.65 -0.98
N ASN A 225 0.61 9.90 -0.03
CA ASN A 225 2.00 9.49 -0.10
C ASN A 225 2.18 8.43 -1.19
N THR A 226 2.88 8.81 -2.27
CA THR A 226 3.18 7.93 -3.41
C THR A 226 4.58 7.32 -3.33
N SER A 227 5.44 7.81 -2.45
CA SER A 227 6.79 7.28 -2.28
C SER A 227 6.77 6.02 -1.41
N LEU A 228 7.71 5.14 -1.72
CA LEU A 228 8.08 4.04 -0.86
C LEU A 228 9.26 4.54 -0.01
N PRO A 229 9.10 4.68 1.32
CA PRO A 229 10.21 5.08 2.17
C PRO A 229 11.28 3.98 2.21
N ASP A 230 12.53 4.39 2.27
CA ASP A 230 13.61 3.49 2.64
C ASP A 230 13.68 3.41 4.17
N THR A 231 13.46 2.23 4.70
CA THR A 231 13.50 1.94 6.14
C THR A 231 14.52 0.86 6.45
N GLU A 232 15.39 0.54 5.50
CA GLU A 232 16.45 -0.42 5.72
C GLU A 232 17.39 0.11 6.80
N ARG A 233 17.54 -0.68 7.86
CA ARG A 233 18.54 -0.40 8.87
C ARG A 233 19.89 -0.77 8.30
N THR A 234 20.71 0.22 7.98
CA THR A 234 22.14 -0.01 7.83
C THR A 234 22.60 -0.67 9.12
N GLN A 235 23.34 -1.78 9.06
CA GLN A 235 24.06 -2.31 10.21
C GLN A 235 25.13 -1.28 10.59
N ILE A 236 24.71 -0.21 11.26
CA ILE A 236 25.61 0.67 11.97
C ILE A 236 26.14 -0.22 13.09
N ASN A 237 27.47 -0.36 13.17
CA ASN A 237 28.13 -0.94 14.33
C ASN A 237 27.41 -0.40 15.56
N ILE A 238 26.70 -1.27 16.29
CA ILE A 238 25.92 -0.84 17.44
C ILE A 238 26.98 -0.31 18.41
N GLY A 239 27.14 1.00 18.42
CA GLY A 239 28.00 1.68 19.38
C GLY A 239 27.51 1.36 20.79
N PRO A 240 28.20 1.89 21.81
CA PRO A 240 27.72 1.73 23.17
C PRO A 240 26.25 2.18 23.26
N THR A 241 25.45 1.43 24.03
CA THR A 241 24.08 1.84 24.36
C THR A 241 24.13 3.20 25.06
N ILE A 242 23.45 4.18 24.50
CA ILE A 242 23.32 5.51 25.11
C ILE A 242 22.04 5.53 25.92
N GLU A 243 22.16 5.92 27.18
CA GLU A 243 21.04 6.13 28.08
C GLU A 243 20.66 7.62 28.05
N ALA A 244 19.37 7.88 27.78
CA ALA A 244 18.80 9.22 27.79
C ALA A 244 17.44 9.17 28.47
N TYR A 245 17.12 10.22 29.22
CA TYR A 245 15.84 10.42 29.87
C TYR A 245 15.12 11.57 29.16
N THR A 246 13.92 11.31 28.67
CA THR A 246 13.08 12.33 28.02
C THR A 246 11.81 12.54 28.81
N ASP A 247 11.30 13.76 28.83
CA ASP A 247 10.01 14.08 29.45
C ASP A 247 9.29 15.17 28.66
N GLY A 248 7.97 15.05 28.55
CA GLY A 248 7.10 16.03 27.89
C GLY A 248 6.15 16.69 28.88
N SER A 249 6.14 18.02 28.93
CA SER A 249 5.26 18.76 29.83
C SER A 249 4.42 19.78 29.09
N CYS A 250 3.16 19.94 29.50
CA CYS A 250 2.25 20.92 28.93
C CYS A 250 1.43 21.61 30.02
N ILE A 251 1.52 22.94 30.04
CA ILE A 251 0.68 23.81 30.86
C ILE A 251 -0.64 24.03 30.11
N HIS A 252 -1.76 23.98 30.83
CA HIS A 252 -3.12 24.10 30.27
C HIS A 252 -3.45 23.07 29.17
N ASN A 253 -2.90 21.86 29.30
CA ASN A 253 -3.13 20.76 28.36
C ASN A 253 -4.63 20.52 28.09
N GLY A 254 -4.99 20.41 26.81
CA GLY A 254 -6.38 20.23 26.36
C GLY A 254 -7.17 21.53 26.15
N THR A 255 -6.56 22.70 26.37
CA THR A 255 -7.16 24.01 26.09
C THR A 255 -6.51 24.67 24.86
N ASN A 256 -7.10 25.77 24.39
CA ASN A 256 -6.51 26.56 23.29
C ASN A 256 -5.24 27.33 23.72
N ASP A 257 -5.06 27.53 25.03
CA ASP A 257 -3.91 28.23 25.61
C ASP A 257 -2.82 27.26 26.08
N ALA A 258 -2.88 26.00 25.59
CA ALA A 258 -1.91 24.98 25.92
C ALA A 258 -0.51 25.38 25.43
N ILE A 259 0.50 25.25 26.29
CA ILE A 259 1.91 25.47 25.95
C ILE A 259 2.68 24.23 26.38
N ALA A 260 3.35 23.59 25.43
CA ALA A 260 4.11 22.38 25.66
C ALA A 260 5.62 22.58 25.49
N GLY A 261 6.39 21.77 26.20
CA GLY A 261 7.83 21.66 26.07
C GLY A 261 8.28 20.21 26.23
N ALA A 262 9.55 19.97 25.92
CA ALA A 262 10.21 18.69 26.08
C ALA A 262 11.59 18.89 26.73
N GLY A 263 12.02 17.92 27.53
CA GLY A 263 13.34 17.85 28.12
C GLY A 263 14.07 16.59 27.66
N VAL A 264 15.40 16.71 27.51
CA VAL A 264 16.31 15.58 27.30
C VAL A 264 17.45 15.70 28.29
N TYR A 265 17.71 14.62 29.02
CA TYR A 265 18.78 14.51 30.00
C TYR A 265 19.65 13.28 29.69
N PHE A 266 20.95 13.50 29.59
CA PHE A 266 21.96 12.45 29.41
C PHE A 266 22.77 12.31 30.72
N PRO A 267 22.68 11.17 31.44
CA PRO A 267 23.31 11.00 32.75
C PRO A 267 24.85 11.04 32.71
N ASN A 268 25.43 10.58 31.60
CA ASN A 268 26.87 10.43 31.47
C ASN A 268 27.58 11.71 30.99
N GLU A 269 26.84 12.80 30.78
CA GLU A 269 27.33 14.10 30.26
C GLU A 269 28.13 14.02 28.94
N GLU A 270 28.10 12.87 28.26
CA GLU A 270 28.73 12.65 26.95
C GLU A 270 28.04 13.45 25.85
N TYR A 271 26.74 13.74 26.02
CA TYR A 271 25.91 14.49 25.08
C TYR A 271 25.19 15.64 25.77
N SER A 272 24.91 16.71 25.01
CA SER A 272 24.26 17.92 25.53
C SER A 272 22.82 17.67 26.01
N HIS A 273 22.48 18.17 27.20
CA HIS A 273 21.08 18.20 27.65
C HIS A 273 20.26 19.19 26.82
N ARG A 274 18.95 18.95 26.67
CA ARG A 274 18.06 19.83 25.87
C ARG A 274 16.83 20.23 26.67
N ALA A 275 16.42 21.48 26.50
CA ALA A 275 15.11 21.99 26.92
C ALA A 275 14.46 22.68 25.71
N ILE A 276 13.39 22.08 25.19
CA ILE A 276 12.76 22.46 23.93
C ILE A 276 11.37 23.05 24.23
N LYS A 277 11.10 24.25 23.74
CA LYS A 277 9.73 24.75 23.62
C LYS A 277 9.13 24.22 22.32
N LEU A 278 7.94 23.61 22.38
CA LEU A 278 7.32 23.07 21.17
C LEU A 278 6.94 24.19 20.19
N PRO A 279 7.27 24.07 18.89
CA PRO A 279 6.85 25.04 17.89
C PRO A 279 5.32 25.16 17.81
N GLU A 280 4.80 26.36 17.52
CA GLU A 280 3.35 26.63 17.48
C GLU A 280 2.58 25.80 16.45
N TYR A 281 3.26 25.37 15.37
CA TYR A 281 2.66 24.51 14.35
C TYR A 281 2.48 23.05 14.82
N VAL A 282 3.15 22.65 15.90
CA VAL A 282 2.95 21.36 16.56
C VAL A 282 1.83 21.49 17.56
N LYS A 283 0.93 20.50 17.61
CA LYS A 283 -0.13 20.45 18.62
C LYS A 283 0.47 20.57 20.03
N GLN A 284 0.05 21.59 20.77
CA GLN A 284 0.52 21.81 22.14
C GLN A 284 -0.17 20.81 23.08
N SER A 285 0.55 19.74 23.46
CA SER A 285 0.05 18.71 24.36
C SER A 285 1.19 17.93 25.02
N ASN A 286 0.92 17.27 26.15
CA ASN A 286 1.90 16.39 26.80
C ASN A 286 2.45 15.35 25.80
N GLN A 287 1.56 14.70 25.04
CA GLN A 287 1.93 13.64 24.10
C GLN A 287 2.88 14.14 22.99
N SER A 288 2.70 15.38 22.55
CA SER A 288 3.60 16.00 21.58
C SER A 288 4.95 16.32 22.21
N GLY A 289 4.98 16.75 23.48
CA GLY A 289 6.21 16.95 24.25
C GLY A 289 7.04 15.68 24.35
N GLU A 290 6.43 14.55 24.70
CA GLU A 290 7.11 13.25 24.82
C GLU A 290 7.79 12.84 23.52
N ILE A 291 7.07 12.91 22.40
CA ILE A 291 7.60 12.51 21.08
C ILE A 291 8.74 13.43 20.64
N ILE A 292 8.61 14.74 20.87
CA ILE A 292 9.67 15.70 20.54
C ILE A 292 10.91 15.46 21.41
N GLY A 293 10.75 15.13 22.70
CA GLY A 293 11.88 14.76 23.56
C GLY A 293 12.66 13.56 22.99
N ILE A 294 11.97 12.51 22.57
CA ILE A 294 12.59 11.33 21.95
C ILE A 294 13.32 11.69 20.66
N LYS A 295 12.66 12.44 19.76
CA LYS A 295 13.26 12.90 18.49
C LYS A 295 14.56 13.68 18.76
N GLU A 296 14.51 14.66 19.65
CA GLU A 296 15.64 15.54 19.93
C GLU A 296 16.79 14.80 20.63
N ALA A 297 16.49 13.79 21.46
CA ALA A 297 17.51 12.94 22.05
C ALA A 297 18.30 12.16 20.98
N VAL A 298 17.61 11.61 19.98
CA VAL A 298 18.26 10.88 18.87
C VAL A 298 19.08 11.83 18.01
N GLU A 299 18.51 12.98 17.61
CA GLU A 299 19.21 13.94 16.75
C GLU A 299 20.43 14.56 17.43
N THR A 300 20.39 14.82 18.75
CA THR A 300 21.55 15.34 19.48
C THR A 300 22.72 14.37 19.43
N VAL A 301 22.46 13.07 19.59
CA VAL A 301 23.49 12.04 19.51
C VAL A 301 24.07 11.92 18.10
N ASP A 302 23.22 11.97 17.07
CA ASP A 302 23.66 11.85 15.68
C ASP A 302 24.51 13.07 15.26
N GLU A 303 24.06 14.30 15.57
CA GLU A 303 24.80 15.54 15.27
C GLU A 303 26.17 15.57 15.94
N GLU A 304 26.27 15.18 17.21
CA GLU A 304 27.53 15.23 17.96
C GLU A 304 28.49 14.08 17.59
N ARG A 305 28.01 12.99 16.97
CA ARG A 305 28.86 11.90 16.43
C ARG A 305 29.49 12.22 15.07
N GLU A 306 28.91 13.16 14.32
CA GLU A 306 29.43 13.59 13.02
C GLU A 306 30.50 14.70 13.12
N LEU A 307 30.73 15.26 14.31
CA LEU A 307 31.73 16.29 14.62
C LEU A 307 33.08 15.70 15.06
#